data_AF-A0A7K0VSV0-F1
#
_entry.id   AF-A0A7K0VSV0-F1
#
_cell.length_a   1.000
_cell.length_b   1.000
_cell.length_c   1.000
_cell.angle_alpha   90.00
_cell.angle_beta   90.00
_cell.angle_gamma   90.00
#
_symmetry.space_group_name_H-M   'P 1'
#
loop_
_entity.id
_entity.type
_entity.pdbx_description
1 polymer ?
#
loop_
_entity_poly.entity_id
_entity_poly.type
_entity_poly.pdbx_seq_one_letter_code
_entity_poly.pdbx_strand_id
1 'polypeptide(L)' 'MVISCDTCVMQKTSACDDCLMSFLCGDPHETAVVFDLAEQRAVRLLANAGMVPTLRHRAVI' A
#
# COMPACT_ATOMS: atom_id res chain seq x y z
N MET A 1 -11.46 -3.82 -17.28
CA MET A 1 -10.07 -3.53 -17.70
C MET A 1 -9.15 -4.28 -16.74
N VAL A 2 -8.22 -5.07 -17.25
CA VAL A 2 -7.27 -5.85 -16.43
C VAL A 2 -5.86 -5.41 -16.80
N ILE A 3 -5.06 -5.12 -15.78
CA ILE A 3 -3.63 -4.83 -15.92
C ILE A 3 -2.90 -6.06 -15.36
N SER A 4 -1.95 -6.63 -16.12
CA SER A 4 -1.17 -7.79 -15.70
C SER A 4 0.32 -7.52 -15.90
N CYS A 5 1.09 -7.67 -14.81
CA CYS A 5 2.54 -7.61 -14.85
C CYS A 5 3.16 -8.78 -15.62
N ASP A 6 2.49 -9.93 -15.68
CA ASP A 6 3.00 -11.12 -16.37
C ASP A 6 3.03 -10.94 -17.89
N THR A 7 2.18 -10.09 -18.44
CA THR A 7 2.12 -9.76 -19.87
C THR A 7 2.71 -8.39 -20.19
N CYS A 8 3.39 -7.75 -19.23
CA CYS A 8 3.97 -6.41 -19.42
C CYS A 8 5.28 -6.49 -20.20
N VAL A 9 5.37 -5.78 -21.33
CA VAL A 9 6.60 -5.77 -22.17
C VAL A 9 7.79 -5.09 -21.49
N MET A 10 7.54 -4.27 -20.47
CA MET A 10 8.57 -3.57 -19.70
C MET A 10 8.95 -4.31 -18.40
N GLN A 11 8.41 -5.51 -18.17
CA GLN A 11 8.67 -6.26 -16.93
C GLN A 11 10.17 -6.49 -16.72
N LYS A 12 10.64 -6.31 -15.47
CA LYS A 12 12.05 -6.49 -15.07
C LYS A 12 13.02 -5.49 -15.72
N THR A 13 12.52 -4.34 -16.17
CA THR A 13 13.34 -3.19 -16.57
C THR A 13 13.25 -2.10 -15.50
N SER A 14 14.05 -1.04 -15.63
CA SER A 14 14.00 0.12 -14.73
C SER A 14 12.65 0.84 -14.72
N ALA A 15 11.77 0.59 -15.69
CA ALA A 15 10.40 1.09 -15.64
C ALA A 15 9.59 0.51 -14.47
N CYS A 16 10.01 -0.62 -13.90
CA CYS A 16 9.39 -1.21 -12.71
C CYS A 16 9.74 -0.47 -11.41
N ASP A 17 10.82 0.31 -11.38
CA ASP A 17 11.34 0.92 -10.15
C ASP A 17 10.38 1.99 -9.58
N ASP A 18 9.58 2.63 -10.45
CA ASP A 18 8.53 3.60 -10.08
C ASP A 18 7.15 3.18 -10.62
N CYS A 19 6.95 1.88 -10.88
CA CYS A 19 5.67 1.38 -11.35
C CYS A 19 4.70 1.17 -10.18
N LEU A 20 3.48 1.72 -10.29
CA LEU A 20 2.41 1.49 -9.31
C LEU A 20 2.14 0.00 -9.06
N MET A 21 2.31 -0.86 -10.08
CA MET A 21 2.07 -2.29 -9.93
C MET A 21 3.14 -2.99 -9.07
N SER A 22 4.36 -2.46 -8.99
CA SER A 22 5.39 -2.99 -8.08
C SER A 22 4.92 -2.86 -6.62
N PHE A 23 4.20 -1.79 -6.29
CA PHE A 23 3.60 -1.60 -4.96
C PHE A 23 2.35 -2.45 -4.73
N LEU A 24 1.54 -2.70 -5.76
CA LEU A 24 0.28 -3.45 -5.62
C LEU A 24 0.45 -4.96 -5.72
N CYS A 25 1.41 -5.43 -6.50
CA CYS A 25 1.68 -6.86 -6.75
C CYS A 25 2.95 -7.37 -6.04
N GLY A 26 3.67 -6.49 -5.32
CA GLY A 26 4.84 -6.86 -4.53
C GLY A 26 4.48 -7.69 -3.29
N ASP A 27 5.51 -8.17 -2.57
CA ASP A 27 5.30 -8.94 -1.34
C ASP A 27 4.68 -8.03 -0.25
N PRO A 28 3.50 -8.38 0.30
CA PRO A 28 2.88 -7.65 1.40
C PRO A 28 3.79 -7.55 2.63
N HIS A 29 4.67 -8.53 2.86
CA HIS A 29 5.61 -8.53 3.98
C HIS A 29 6.76 -7.55 3.81
N GLU A 30 7.19 -7.29 2.57
CA GLU A 30 8.23 -6.28 2.29
C GLU A 30 7.67 -4.85 2.36
N THR A 31 6.36 -4.68 2.18
CA THR A 31 5.68 -3.38 2.14
C THR A 31 4.87 -3.06 3.39
N ALA A 32 4.85 -3.97 4.38
CA ALA A 32 4.12 -3.76 5.63
C ALA A 32 4.74 -2.62 6.45
N VAL A 33 3.95 -1.56 6.67
CA VAL A 33 4.32 -0.48 7.58
C VAL A 33 3.85 -0.82 9.00
N VAL A 34 4.80 -0.94 9.93
CA VAL A 34 4.51 -1.13 11.35
C VAL A 34 4.41 0.23 12.02
N PHE A 35 3.24 0.52 12.58
CA PHE A 35 3.02 1.72 13.39
C PHE A 35 3.23 1.43 14.87
N ASP A 36 3.91 2.34 15.57
CA ASP A 36 3.87 2.37 17.02
C ASP A 36 2.52 2.93 17.54
N LEU A 37 2.36 2.94 18.87
CA LEU A 37 1.13 3.40 19.49
C LEU A 37 0.87 4.90 19.29
N ALA A 38 1.92 5.72 19.27
CA ALA A 38 1.80 7.17 19.07
C ALA A 38 1.41 7.48 17.62
N GLU A 39 2.03 6.80 16.66
CA GLU A 39 1.72 6.90 15.24
C GLU A 39 0.29 6.42 14.95
N GLN A 40 -0.13 5.28 15.51
CA GLN A 40 -1.53 4.84 15.38
C GLN A 40 -2.53 5.87 15.91
N ARG A 41 -2.20 6.55 17.02
CA ARG A 41 -3.05 7.63 17.55
C ARG A 41 -3.08 8.83 16.60
N ALA A 42 -1.94 9.22 16.04
CA ALA A 42 -1.86 10.31 15.08
C ALA A 42 -2.69 10.04 13.83
N VAL A 43 -2.57 8.85 13.24
CA VAL A 43 -3.37 8.44 12.07
C VAL A 43 -4.87 8.49 12.38
N ARG A 44 -5.30 8.06 13.58
CA ARG A 44 -6.70 8.15 14.00
C ARG A 44 -7.19 9.59 14.13
N LEU A 45 -6.36 10.50 14.66
CA LEU A 45 -6.70 11.92 14.75
C LEU A 45 -6.91 12.52 13.36
N LEU A 46 -6.00 12.23 12.42
CA LEU A 46 -6.11 12.68 11.04
C LEU A 46 -7.37 12.12 10.36
N ALA A 47 -7.69 10.84 10.59
CA ALA A 47 -8.89 10.22 10.03
C ALA A 47 -10.17 10.87 10.57
N ASN A 48 -10.23 11.13 11.87
CA ASN A 48 -11.36 11.82 12.50
C ASN A 48 -11.53 13.26 11.99
N ALA A 49 -10.43 13.91 11.63
CA ALA A 49 -10.44 15.24 10.99
C ALA A 49 -10.77 15.19 9.49
N GLY A 50 -10.95 14.00 8.89
CA GLY A 50 -11.23 13.83 7.46
C GLY A 50 -10.01 14.02 6.55
N MET A 51 -8.80 14.08 7.11
CA MET A 51 -7.55 14.32 6.36
C MET A 51 -6.99 13.04 5.72
N VAL A 52 -7.34 11.87 6.26
CA VAL A 52 -6.96 10.57 5.70
C VAL A 52 -8.15 9.59 5.76
N PRO A 53 -8.20 8.57 4.89
CA PRO A 53 -9.21 7.52 5.00
C PRO A 53 -9.06 6.75 6.32
N THR A 54 -10.18 6.31 6.89
CA THR A 54 -10.17 5.34 7.99
C THR A 54 -9.57 4.00 7.53
N LEU A 55 -8.99 3.23 8.45
CA LEU A 55 -8.50 1.87 8.16
C LEU A 55 -9.63 1.02 7.55
N ARG A 56 -9.47 0.68 6.26
CA ARG A 56 -10.44 -0.10 5.49
C ARG A 56 -10.29 -1.61 5.73
N HIS A 57 -9.06 -2.05 6.00
CA HIS A 57 -8.73 -3.44 6.27
C HIS A 57 -8.52 -3.60 7.79
N ARG A 58 -9.58 -4.01 8.48
CA ARG A 58 -9.45 -4.53 9.85
C ARG A 58 -9.14 -6.01 9.75
N ALA A 59 -8.04 -6.45 10.37
CA ALA A 59 -7.89 -7.86 10.70
C ALA A 59 -9.05 -8.22 11.63
N VAL A 60 -9.98 -9.04 11.14
CA VAL A 60 -10.95 -9.70 12.00
C VAL A 60 -10.17 -10.78 12.71
N ILE A 61 -9.96 -10.59 14.02
CA ILE A 61 -9.42 -11.61 14.91
C ILE A 61 -10.60 -12.43 15.40
#